data_AF-A0A2R7JVR6-F1
#
_entry.id   AF-A0A2R7JVR6-F1
#
_cell.length_a   1.000
_cell.length_b   1.000
_cell.length_c   1.000
_cell.angle_alpha   90.00
_cell.angle_beta   90.00
_cell.angle_gamma   90.00
#
_symmetry.space_group_name_H-M   'P 1'
#
loop_
_entity.id
_entity.type
_entity.pdbx_description
1 polymer ?
#
loop_
_entity_poly.entity_id
_entity_poly.type
_entity_poly.pdbx_seq_one_letter_code
_entity_poly.pdbx_strand_id
1 'polypeptide(L)' 'MQTTAGAGYDAIRDGVRAVCGDFPDAYFREIDAARAYPAAFVEALTKAGWMAALIPEDYGG' A
#
# COMPACT_ATOMS: atom_id res chain seq x y z
N MET A 1 -13.43 16.59 4.36
CA MET A 1 -13.90 15.57 3.38
C MET A 1 -14.18 14.28 4.15
N GLN A 2 -15.44 14.01 4.49
CA GLN A 2 -15.83 12.74 5.12
C GLN A 2 -16.03 11.70 4.02
N THR A 3 -15.20 10.66 4.04
CA THR A 3 -15.34 9.50 3.16
C THR A 3 -16.52 8.65 3.63
N THR A 4 -17.25 8.02 2.70
CA THR A 4 -18.36 7.10 2.97
C THR A 4 -17.94 5.82 3.72
N ALA A 5 -16.64 5.52 3.76
CA ALA A 5 -16.08 4.48 4.62
C ALA A 5 -16.20 4.92 6.09
N GLY A 6 -17.09 4.24 6.83
CA GLY A 6 -17.50 4.56 8.21
C GLY A 6 -16.35 4.82 9.20
N ALA A 7 -16.69 5.41 10.34
CA ALA A 7 -15.72 5.66 11.42
C ALA A 7 -15.11 4.33 11.89
N GLY A 8 -13.77 4.22 11.86
CA GLY A 8 -13.04 3.01 12.28
C GLY A 8 -11.85 2.58 11.41
N TYR A 9 -11.62 3.21 10.24
CA TYR A 9 -10.55 2.80 9.31
C TYR A 9 -9.27 3.65 9.38
N ASP A 10 -9.11 4.49 10.40
CA ASP A 10 -8.00 5.45 10.46
C ASP A 10 -6.65 4.73 10.60
N ALA A 11 -6.58 3.66 11.38
CA ALA A 11 -5.38 2.81 11.47
C ALA A 11 -4.96 2.20 10.11
N ILE A 12 -5.94 1.80 9.29
CA ILE A 12 -5.69 1.28 7.93
C ILE A 12 -5.15 2.40 7.04
N ARG A 13 -5.80 3.57 7.08
CA ARG A 13 -5.39 4.72 6.26
C ARG A 13 -3.98 5.20 6.63
N ASP A 14 -3.67 5.25 7.91
CA ASP A 14 -2.36 5.70 8.40
C ASP A 14 -1.27 4.69 8.05
N GLY A 15 -1.56 3.39 8.16
CA GLY A 15 -0.64 2.34 7.73
C GLY A 15 -0.34 2.37 6.23
N VAL A 16 -1.36 2.54 5.37
CA VAL A 16 -1.17 2.68 3.93
C VAL A 16 -0.43 3.98 3.59
N ARG A 17 -0.74 5.09 4.27
CA ARG A 17 -0.01 6.36 4.09
C ARG A 17 1.46 6.26 4.47
N ALA A 18 1.79 5.53 5.53
CA ALA A 18 3.17 5.30 5.94
C ALA A 18 3.96 4.60 4.81
N VAL A 19 3.39 3.54 4.22
CA VAL A 19 4.00 2.86 3.07
C VAL A 19 4.12 3.80 1.88
N CYS A 20 3.08 4.56 1.53
CA CYS A 20 3.17 5.53 0.43
C CYS A 20 4.21 6.63 0.67
N GLY A 21 4.51 6.97 1.93
CA GLY A 21 5.53 7.97 2.27
C GLY A 21 6.95 7.59 1.82
N ASP A 22 7.23 6.28 1.71
CA ASP A 22 8.52 5.77 1.26
C ASP A 22 8.68 5.81 -0.28
N PHE A 23 7.59 6.08 -1.02
CA PHE A 23 7.56 6.10 -2.48
C PHE A 23 7.10 7.47 -3.00
N PRO A 24 8.03 8.42 -3.23
CA PRO A 24 7.69 9.76 -3.70
C PRO A 24 7.20 9.73 -5.16
N ASP A 25 6.54 10.80 -5.60
CA ASP A 25 6.06 10.97 -6.98
C ASP A 25 7.12 10.67 -8.05
N ALA A 26 8.40 10.99 -7.77
CA ALA A 26 9.51 10.72 -8.68
C ALA A 26 9.67 9.23 -9.00
N TYR A 27 9.53 8.35 -8.00
CA TYR A 27 9.58 6.90 -8.19
C TYR A 27 8.50 6.44 -9.17
N PHE A 28 7.25 6.89 -8.98
CA PHE A 28 6.16 6.51 -9.87
C PHE A 28 6.33 7.05 -11.29
N ARG A 29 6.86 8.27 -11.43
CA ARG A 29 7.19 8.84 -12.75
C ARG A 29 8.27 8.05 -13.48
N GLU A 30 9.30 7.59 -12.78
CA GLU A 30 10.35 6.74 -13.36
C GLU A 30 9.81 5.38 -13.80
N ILE A 31 8.98 4.74 -12.98
CA ILE A 31 8.31 3.48 -13.31
C ILE A 31 7.41 3.65 -14.54
N ASP A 32 6.60 4.71 -14.59
CA ASP A 32 5.71 5.00 -15.72
C ASP A 32 6.49 5.27 -17.01
N ALA A 33 7.55 6.10 -16.93
CA ALA A 33 8.45 6.37 -18.06
C ALA A 33 9.09 5.08 -18.59
N ALA A 34 9.44 4.16 -17.71
CA ALA A 34 9.99 2.84 -18.06
C ALA A 34 8.91 1.83 -18.50
N ARG A 35 7.62 2.16 -18.39
CA ARG A 35 6.48 1.23 -18.53
C ARG A 35 6.66 -0.04 -17.69
N ALA A 36 7.25 0.12 -16.50
CA ALA A 36 7.62 -0.97 -15.63
C ALA A 36 6.52 -1.27 -14.60
N TYR A 37 6.65 -2.41 -13.94
CA TYR A 37 5.83 -2.75 -12.78
C TYR A 37 6.51 -2.24 -11.51
N PRO A 38 5.80 -1.53 -10.60
CA PRO A 38 6.37 -0.99 -9.37
C PRO A 38 6.59 -2.07 -8.30
N ALA A 39 7.46 -3.04 -8.59
CA ALA A 39 7.70 -4.21 -7.75
C ALA A 39 8.06 -3.86 -6.31
N ALA A 40 8.91 -2.85 -6.10
CA ALA A 40 9.35 -2.43 -4.76
C ALA A 40 8.18 -1.91 -3.90
N PHE A 41 7.26 -1.16 -4.51
CA PHE A 41 6.05 -0.66 -3.83
C PHE A 41 5.10 -1.80 -3.45
N VAL A 42 4.88 -2.75 -4.37
CA VAL A 42 4.02 -3.91 -4.12
C VAL A 42 4.63 -4.82 -3.06
N GLU A 43 5.95 -5.02 -3.08
CA GLU A 43 6.66 -5.78 -2.07
C GLU A 43 6.55 -5.11 -0.69
N ALA A 44 6.67 -3.78 -0.61
CA ALA A 44 6.48 -3.04 0.64
C ALA A 44 5.05 -3.17 1.18
N LEU A 45 4.03 -3.07 0.33
CA LEU A 45 2.63 -3.31 0.71
C LEU A 45 2.38 -4.74 1.19
N THR A 46 3.02 -5.71 0.54
CA THR A 46 2.92 -7.13 0.90
C THR A 46 3.57 -7.40 2.26
N LYS A 47 4.80 -6.91 2.48
CA LYS A 47 5.52 -7.04 3.77
C LYS A 47 4.80 -6.36 4.92
N ALA A 48 4.09 -5.28 4.65
CA ALA A 48 3.30 -4.57 5.64
C ALA A 48 1.92 -5.22 5.90
N GLY A 49 1.60 -6.37 5.29
CA GLY A 49 0.36 -7.12 5.51
C GLY A 49 -0.89 -6.54 4.83
N TRP A 50 -0.76 -5.42 4.10
CA TRP A 50 -1.91 -4.74 3.50
C TRP A 50 -2.52 -5.49 2.32
N MET A 51 -1.77 -6.38 1.68
CA MET A 51 -2.28 -7.22 0.58
C MET A 51 -2.88 -8.56 1.05
N ALA A 52 -2.76 -8.87 2.34
CA ALA A 52 -3.11 -10.17 2.89
C ALA A 52 -4.32 -10.11 3.86
N ALA A 53 -5.07 -9.00 3.88
CA ALA A 53 -6.19 -8.78 4.80
C ALA A 53 -7.33 -9.83 4.76
N LEU A 54 -7.37 -10.68 3.73
CA LEU A 54 -8.32 -11.81 3.58
C LEU A 54 -7.62 -13.17 3.50
N ILE A 55 -6.30 -13.21 3.64
CA ILE A 55 -5.50 -14.43 3.64
C ILE A 55 -5.31 -14.81 5.12
N PRO A 56 -5.60 -16.07 5.51
CA PRO A 56 -5.34 -16.49 6.88
C PRO A 56 -3.85 -16.36 7.24
N GLU A 57 -3.53 -16.06 8.50
CA GLU A 57 -2.16 -15.88 9.00
C GLU A 57 -1.25 -17.07 8.64
N ASP A 58 -1.80 -18.29 8.68
CA ASP A 58 -1.11 -19.54 8.30
C ASP A 58 -0.60 -19.57 6.84
N TYR A 59 -1.06 -18.66 5.99
CA TYR A 59 -0.69 -18.55 4.57
C TYR A 59 -0.01 -17.22 4.22
N GLY A 60 0.44 -16.45 5.23
CA GLY A 60 1.11 -15.17 5.04
C GLY A 60 0.18 -13.96 5.09
N GLY A 61 -0.90 -14.06 5.87
CA GLY A 61 -1.77 -12.98 6.35
C GLY A 61 -1.10 -12.08 7.37
#